data_AF-A0A8S9RQA1-F1
#
_entry.id   AF-A0A8S9RQA1-F1
#
_cell.length_a   1.000
_cell.length_b   1.000
_cell.length_c   1.000
_cell.angle_alpha   90.00
_cell.angle_beta   90.00
_cell.angle_gamma   90.00
#
_symmetry.space_group_name_H-M   'P 1'
#
loop_
_entity.id
_entity.type
_entity.pdbx_description
1 polymer ?
#
loop_
_entity_poly.entity_id
_entity_poly.type
_entity_poly.pdbx_seq_one_letter_code
_entity_poly.pdbx_strand_id
1 'polypeptide(L)'
;MTDEVVISASSTFGYVAQGMGGILYEPVSHTGPDPPCGRAISMEPCFHVPPVYGCNGKTGTNTGNIVPFVRHCEDRILGIKLVQDTS
;
A
#
# COMPACT_ATOMS: atom_id res chain seq x y z
N MET A 1 -20.88 0.47 -11.38
CA MET A 1 -19.75 1.34 -11.01
C MET A 1 -20.09 1.93 -9.65
N THR A 2 -19.16 1.91 -8.70
CA THR A 2 -19.39 2.34 -7.31
C THR A 2 -18.68 3.67 -7.07
N ASP A 3 -19.28 4.56 -6.29
CA ASP A 3 -18.67 5.86 -5.94
C ASP A 3 -17.52 5.71 -4.94
N GLU A 4 -17.65 4.77 -4.00
CA GLU A 4 -16.64 4.40 -3.00
C GLU A 4 -16.44 2.88 -3.03
N VAL A 5 -15.21 2.42 -2.80
CA VAL A 5 -14.87 0.98 -2.78
C VAL A 5 -14.17 0.59 -1.49
N VAL A 6 -14.36 -0.65 -1.03
CA VAL A 6 -13.53 -1.22 0.03
C VAL A 6 -12.81 -2.43 -0.55
N ILE A 7 -11.49 -2.43 -0.42
CA ILE A 7 -10.61 -3.46 -0.98
C ILE A 7 -9.99 -4.27 0.16
N SER A 8 -9.94 -5.59 0.02
CA SER A 8 -9.20 -6.44 0.97
C SER A 8 -7.69 -6.21 0.85
N ALA A 9 -7.00 -6.10 1.99
CA ALA A 9 -5.55 -5.97 2.04
C ALA A 9 -4.85 -7.05 1.20
N SER A 10 -3.78 -6.67 0.49
CA SER A 10 -3.00 -7.55 -0.39
C SER A 10 -3.77 -8.16 -1.59
N SER A 11 -5.02 -7.74 -1.86
CA SER A 11 -5.78 -8.23 -3.02
C SER A 11 -5.45 -7.46 -4.29
N THR A 12 -4.77 -8.12 -5.24
CA THR A 12 -4.49 -7.53 -6.55
C THR A 12 -5.75 -7.32 -7.40
N PHE A 13 -6.83 -8.07 -7.13
CA PHE A 13 -8.12 -7.86 -7.77
C PHE A 13 -8.69 -6.48 -7.44
N GLY A 14 -8.57 -6.06 -6.17
CA GLY A 14 -9.06 -4.77 -5.72
C GLY A 14 -8.29 -3.58 -6.29
N TYR A 15 -7.00 -3.74 -6.60
CA TYR A 15 -6.19 -2.68 -7.22
C TYR A 15 -6.65 -2.30 -8.63
N VAL A 16 -7.45 -3.14 -9.29
CA VAL A 16 -8.03 -2.86 -10.61
C VAL A 16 -9.43 -2.23 -10.48
N ALA A 17 -10.03 -2.25 -9.28
CA ALA A 17 -11.32 -1.63 -9.05
C ALA A 17 -11.22 -0.11 -9.17
N GLN A 18 -12.22 0.50 -9.80
CA GLN A 18 -12.28 1.93 -10.01
C GLN A 18 -13.12 2.59 -8.90
N GLY A 19 -12.52 3.54 -8.18
CA GLY A 19 -13.15 4.26 -7.06
C GLY A 19 -12.15 4.48 -5.92
N MET A 20 -12.17 5.65 -5.30
CA MET A 20 -11.39 5.90 -4.08
C MET A 20 -12.06 5.19 -2.90
N GLY A 21 -11.25 4.68 -1.98
CA GLY A 21 -11.76 3.65 -1.09
C GLY A 21 -10.94 3.37 0.16
N GLY A 22 -11.50 2.50 0.99
CA GLY A 22 -10.84 1.96 2.18
C GLY A 22 -10.13 0.62 1.91
N ILE A 23 -9.11 0.34 2.70
CA ILE A 23 -8.47 -0.97 2.80
C ILE A 23 -9.03 -1.68 4.03
N LEU A 24 -9.63 -2.85 3.83
CA LEU A 24 -9.97 -3.79 4.90
C LEU A 24 -8.70 -4.57 5.28
N TYR A 25 -8.21 -4.38 6.49
CA TYR A 25 -6.97 -5.00 6.96
C TYR A 25 -7.11 -6.51 7.15
N GLU A 26 -6.01 -7.23 6.96
CA GLU A 26 -5.97 -8.69 7.10
C GLU A 26 -6.20 -9.13 8.57
N PRO A 27 -7.12 -10.06 8.84
CA PRO A 27 -7.28 -10.63 10.17
C PRO A 27 -6.06 -11.46 10.58
N VAL A 28 -5.57 -11.26 11.80
CA VAL A 28 -4.50 -12.08 12.38
C VAL A 28 -5.14 -13.11 13.30
N SER A 29 -4.86 -14.40 13.05
CA SER A 29 -5.40 -15.51 13.85
C SER A 29 -6.94 -15.45 14.00
N HIS A 30 -7.65 -15.23 12.89
CA HIS A 30 -9.12 -15.08 12.84
C HIS A 30 -9.69 -13.94 13.69
N THR A 31 -8.83 -13.03 14.16
CA THR A 31 -9.25 -11.84 14.91
C THR A 31 -9.12 -10.62 14.01
N GLY A 32 -10.23 -9.90 13.85
CA GLY A 32 -10.25 -8.65 13.08
C GLY A 32 -9.41 -7.57 13.76
N PRO A 33 -8.61 -6.79 13.02
CA PRO A 33 -7.89 -5.66 13.57
C PRO A 33 -8.86 -4.54 14.00
N ASP A 34 -8.42 -3.68 14.91
CA ASP A 34 -9.12 -2.48 15.35
C ASP A 34 -8.22 -1.24 15.13
N PRO A 35 -8.56 -0.31 14.23
CA PRO A 35 -9.75 -0.31 13.38
C PRO A 35 -9.73 -1.40 12.29
N PRO A 36 -10.88 -1.87 11.80
CA PRO A 36 -10.96 -2.94 10.80
C PRO A 36 -10.52 -2.49 9.40
N CYS A 37 -10.64 -1.19 9.10
CA CYS A 37 -10.23 -0.62 7.82
C CYS A 37 -9.68 0.79 7.99
N GLY A 38 -8.92 1.24 6.99
CA GLY A 38 -8.39 2.60 6.89
C GLY A 38 -8.57 3.15 5.48
N ARG A 39 -8.57 4.47 5.33
CA ARG A 39 -8.62 5.09 3.99
C ARG A 39 -7.29 4.85 3.27
N ALA A 40 -7.34 4.51 1.99
CA ALA A 40 -6.14 4.42 1.19
C ALA A 40 -5.50 5.81 1.02
N ILE A 41 -4.18 5.91 1.16
CA ILE A 41 -3.37 7.12 0.96
C ILE A 41 -3.38 7.58 -0.50
N SER A 42 -3.63 6.65 -1.43
CA SER A 42 -3.62 6.91 -2.86
C SER A 42 -4.27 5.74 -3.62
N MET A 43 -4.61 5.98 -4.89
CA MET A 43 -5.28 5.01 -5.77
C MET A 43 -4.33 4.02 -6.43
N GLU A 44 -3.02 4.24 -6.31
CA GLU A 44 -2.03 3.42 -6.99
C GLU A 44 -1.91 2.03 -6.35
N PRO A 45 -1.70 0.99 -7.18
CA PRO A 45 -1.51 -0.37 -6.70
C PRO A 45 -0.27 -0.49 -5.81
N CYS A 46 -0.30 -1.45 -4.87
CA CYS A 46 0.88 -1.80 -4.09
C CYS A 46 1.80 -2.76 -4.86
N PHE A 47 3.08 -2.41 -4.98
CA PHE A 47 4.12 -3.34 -5.42
C PHE A 47 4.59 -4.16 -4.22
N HIS A 48 4.14 -5.41 -4.12
CA HIS A 48 4.31 -6.25 -2.90
C HIS A 48 5.73 -6.69 -2.60
N VAL A 49 6.58 -6.82 -3.60
CA VAL A 49 7.95 -7.35 -3.46
C VAL A 49 8.95 -6.42 -4.16
N PRO A 50 9.12 -5.18 -3.65
CA PRO A 50 10.09 -4.27 -4.22
C PRO A 50 11.51 -4.68 -3.84
N PRO A 51 12.52 -4.29 -4.63
CA PRO A 51 13.91 -4.43 -4.22
C PRO A 51 14.16 -3.56 -2.97
N VAL A 52 14.93 -4.09 -2.01
CA VAL A 52 15.34 -3.38 -0.79
C VAL A 52 16.83 -3.04 -0.82
N TYR A 53 17.36 -2.69 -2.00
CA TYR A 53 18.79 -2.54 -2.25
C TYR A 53 19.12 -1.16 -2.83
N GLY A 54 20.10 -0.49 -2.22
CA GLY A 54 20.61 0.80 -2.69
C GLY A 54 21.84 0.59 -3.57
N CYS A 55 21.70 0.79 -4.89
CA CYS A 55 22.76 0.53 -5.87
C CYS A 55 24.07 1.28 -5.57
N ASN A 56 23.98 2.53 -5.12
CA ASN A 56 25.16 3.37 -4.83
C ASN A 56 25.89 2.92 -3.56
N GLY A 57 25.15 2.65 -2.49
CA GLY A 57 25.70 2.20 -1.19
C GLY A 57 26.02 0.71 -1.14
N LYS A 58 25.61 -0.04 -2.17
CA LYS A 58 25.73 -1.51 -2.28
C LYS A 58 25.22 -2.28 -1.07
N THR A 59 24.19 -1.75 -0.40
CA THR A 59 23.67 -2.28 0.86
C THR A 59 22.14 -2.21 0.90
N GLY A 60 21.54 -2.85 1.90
CA GLY A 60 20.10 -2.78 2.15
C GLY A 60 19.64 -1.33 2.36
N THR A 61 18.50 -0.98 1.77
CA THR A 61 17.91 0.36 1.91
C THR A 61 16.38 0.28 2.00
N ASN A 62 15.78 1.27 2.65
CA ASN A 62 14.33 1.45 2.64
C ASN A 62 13.93 2.20 1.38
N THR A 63 13.52 1.45 0.35
CA THR A 63 13.06 2.01 -0.93
C THR A 63 11.74 2.78 -0.85
N GLY A 64 10.96 2.57 0.22
CA GLY A 64 9.73 3.30 0.52
C GLY A 64 9.94 4.71 1.10
N ASN A 65 11.18 5.19 1.22
CA ASN A 65 11.47 6.51 1.79
C ASN A 65 12.63 7.25 1.09
N ILE A 66 12.94 6.91 -0.16
CA ILE A 66 14.03 7.56 -0.92
C ILE A 66 13.55 8.86 -1.57
N VAL A 67 12.30 8.89 -2.05
CA VAL A 67 11.68 10.03 -2.75
C VAL A 67 10.30 10.31 -2.16
N PRO A 68 9.80 11.55 -2.20
CA PRO A 68 8.57 11.94 -1.49
C PRO A 68 7.30 11.23 -2.03
N PHE A 69 7.28 10.94 -3.32
CA PHE A 69 6.16 10.31 -4.03
C PHE A 69 6.17 8.78 -4.01
N VAL A 70 7.10 8.14 -3.28
CA VAL A 70 7.10 6.69 -3.03
C VAL A 70 7.00 6.45 -1.54
N ARG A 71 5.99 5.68 -1.11
CA ARG A 71 5.74 5.34 0.29
C ARG A 71 5.46 3.86 0.45
N HIS A 72 5.59 3.35 1.66
CA HIS A 72 5.09 2.02 1.99
C HIS A 72 3.56 1.95 1.88
N CYS A 73 3.07 0.77 1.49
CA CYS A 73 1.63 0.53 1.40
C CYS A 73 1.01 0.38 2.79
N GLU A 74 -0.28 0.69 2.90
CA GLU A 74 -1.07 0.55 4.13
C GLU A 74 -1.43 -0.90 4.42
N ASP A 75 -1.40 -1.75 3.39
CA ASP A 75 -1.92 -3.11 3.39
C ASP A 75 -0.83 -4.18 3.25
N ARG A 76 0.42 -3.77 3.01
CA ARG A 76 1.59 -4.66 2.86
C ARG A 76 2.86 -3.98 3.38
N ILE A 77 3.38 -4.46 4.52
CA ILE A 77 4.51 -3.85 5.26
C ILE A 77 5.77 -3.64 4.39
N LEU A 78 6.13 -4.61 3.56
CA LEU A 78 7.29 -4.50 2.67
C LEU A 78 6.98 -3.88 1.31
N GLY A 79 5.70 -3.70 1.00
CA GLY A 79 5.27 -3.16 -0.28
C GLY A 79 5.52 -1.66 -0.37
N ILE A 80 5.63 -1.16 -1.60
CA ILE A 80 5.69 0.28 -1.90
C ILE A 80 4.65 0.65 -2.94
N LYS A 81 4.21 1.91 -2.92
CA LYS A 81 3.37 2.49 -3.95
C LYS A 81 3.65 3.97 -4.17
N LEU A 82 3.12 4.48 -5.27
CA LEU A 82 3.17 5.90 -5.58
C LEU A 82 2.13 6.65 -4.74
N VAL A 83 2.47 7.87 -4.35
CA VAL A 83 1.56 8.82 -3.71
C VAL A 83 1.71 10.18 -4.37
N GLN A 84 0.68 11.01 -4.28
CA GLN A 84 0.81 12.40 -4.74
C GLN A 84 1.86 13.12 -3.90
N ASP A 85 2.73 13.88 -4.58
CA ASP A 85 3.66 14.76 -3.90
C ASP A 85 2.88 15.88 -3.20
N THR A 86 3.22 16.14 -1.95
CA THR A 86 2.59 17.17 -1.11
C THR A 86 3.51 18.37 -0.88
N SER A 87 4.62 18.44 -1.62
CA SER A 87 5.62 19.52 -1.57
C SER A 87 5.09 20.85 -2.11
#